data_AF-E1KV41-F1
#
_entry.id   AF-E1KV41-F1
#
_cell.length_a   1.000
_cell.length_b   1.000
_cell.length_c   1.000
_cell.angle_alpha   90.00
_cell.angle_beta   90.00
_cell.angle_gamma   90.00
#
_symmetry.space_group_name_H-M   'P 1'
#
loop_
_entity.id
_entity.type
_entity.pdbx_description
1 polymer ?
#
loop_
_entity_poly.entity_id
_entity_poly.type
_entity_poly.pdbx_seq_one_letter_code
_entity_poly.pdbx_strand_id
1 'polypeptide(L)'
;MSITELLDILNNKNIVVWKEGCNVKFKAPKGSLTDELKEQLKINKSMLLEYLDKEKNIYFKRDEINRYEEFDLTEIQSSYLLGRNTAFELGGVGCHGYMEIEYNELLDKDKIEIA
;
A
#
# COMPACT_ATOMS: atom_id res chain seq x y z
N MET A 1 -3.90 -28.14 8.33
CA MET A 1 -3.38 -26.98 7.58
C MET A 1 -2.59 -26.13 8.56
N SER A 2 -1.34 -25.82 8.25
CA SER A 2 -0.53 -24.93 9.07
C SER A 2 -0.93 -23.46 8.85
N ILE A 3 -0.55 -22.56 9.77
CA ILE A 3 -0.86 -21.14 9.63
C ILE A 3 -0.18 -20.52 8.39
N THR A 4 1.02 -20.99 8.05
CA THR A 4 1.78 -20.53 6.89
C THR A 4 1.13 -20.99 5.58
N GLU A 5 0.69 -22.25 5.49
CA GLU A 5 -0.08 -22.75 4.34
C GLU A 5 -1.36 -21.94 4.10
N LEU A 6 -2.06 -21.57 5.18
CA LEU A 6 -3.26 -20.73 5.09
C LEU A 6 -2.90 -19.32 4.57
N LEU A 7 -1.83 -18.70 5.08
CA LEU A 7 -1.39 -17.38 4.64
C LEU A 7 -0.95 -17.38 3.17
N ASP A 8 -0.27 -18.44 2.70
CA ASP A 8 0.12 -18.58 1.30
C ASP A 8 -1.10 -18.69 0.38
N ILE A 9 -2.13 -19.45 0.78
CA ILE A 9 -3.39 -19.54 0.03
C ILE A 9 -4.10 -18.18 -0.03
N LEU A 10 -4.12 -17.44 1.07
CA LEU A 10 -4.71 -16.10 1.14
C LEU A 10 -3.95 -15.13 0.24
N ASN A 11 -2.61 -15.12 0.31
CA ASN A 11 -1.75 -14.25 -0.49
C ASN A 11 -1.90 -14.53 -2.00
N ASN A 12 -1.92 -15.81 -2.40
CA ASN A 12 -2.17 -16.22 -3.79
C ASN A 12 -3.55 -15.77 -4.32
N LYS A 13 -4.50 -15.51 -3.44
CA LYS A 13 -5.83 -14.98 -3.76
C LYS A 13 -5.94 -13.46 -3.59
N ASN A 14 -4.83 -12.76 -3.35
CA ASN A 14 -4.77 -11.34 -3.01
C ASN A 14 -5.63 -10.96 -1.78
N ILE A 15 -5.71 -11.87 -0.81
CA ILE A 15 -6.42 -11.65 0.45
C ILE A 15 -5.40 -11.27 1.52
N VAL A 16 -5.52 -10.05 2.03
CA VAL A 16 -4.68 -9.53 3.12
C VAL A 16 -5.44 -9.64 4.42
N VAL A 17 -4.82 -10.20 5.45
CA VAL A 17 -5.37 -10.28 6.82
C VAL A 17 -4.51 -9.48 7.78
N TRP A 18 -5.12 -8.82 8.76
CA TRP A 18 -4.40 -8.09 9.79
C TRP A 18 -5.14 -8.13 11.11
N LYS A 19 -4.41 -7.91 12.21
CA LYS A 19 -5.00 -7.80 13.55
C LYS A 19 -5.47 -6.37 13.80
N GLU A 20 -6.67 -6.23 14.35
CA GLU A 20 -7.21 -4.98 14.87
C GLU A 20 -7.81 -5.25 16.25
N GLY A 21 -7.08 -4.91 17.31
CA GLY A 21 -7.42 -5.28 18.68
C GLY A 21 -7.49 -6.80 18.85
N CYS A 22 -8.63 -7.34 19.29
CA CYS A 22 -8.84 -8.79 19.44
C CYS A 22 -9.43 -9.46 18.18
N ASN A 23 -9.54 -8.73 17.07
CA ASN A 23 -10.17 -9.21 15.85
C ASN A 23 -9.17 -9.38 14.71
N VAL A 24 -9.47 -10.32 13.82
CA VAL A 24 -8.81 -10.46 12.53
C VAL A 24 -9.68 -9.77 11.50
N LYS A 25 -9.14 -8.75 10.83
CA LYS A 25 -9.74 -8.07 9.70
C LYS A 25 -9.13 -8.60 8.41
N PHE A 26 -9.82 -8.39 7.30
CA PHE A 26 -9.35 -8.80 5.98
C PHE A 26 -9.75 -7.81 4.89
N LYS A 27 -8.96 -7.79 3.81
CA LYS A 27 -9.24 -7.10 2.55
C LYS A 27 -9.08 -8.12 1.44
N ALA A 28 -10.10 -8.27 0.62
CA ALA A 28 -10.21 -9.34 -0.36
C ALA A 28 -10.92 -8.84 -1.63
N PRO A 29 -10.49 -9.21 -2.84
CA PRO A 29 -11.26 -9.00 -4.06
C PRO A 29 -12.66 -9.62 -3.95
N LYS A 30 -13.66 -9.04 -4.63
CA LYS A 30 -15.03 -9.56 -4.59
C LYS A 30 -15.07 -11.02 -5.05
N GLY A 31 -15.64 -11.91 -4.22
CA GLY A 31 -15.74 -13.35 -4.51
C GLY A 31 -14.49 -14.19 -4.23
N SER A 32 -13.35 -13.58 -3.88
CA SER A 32 -12.12 -14.33 -3.57
C SER A 32 -12.17 -15.06 -2.23
N LEU A 33 -12.92 -14.52 -1.26
CA LEU A 33 -13.10 -15.12 0.06
C LEU A 33 -14.31 -16.07 0.04
N THR A 34 -14.06 -17.33 -0.29
CA THR A 34 -15.05 -18.42 -0.26
C THR A 34 -15.49 -18.73 1.17
N ASP A 35 -16.65 -19.36 1.33
CA ASP A 35 -17.16 -19.72 2.66
C ASP A 35 -16.27 -20.76 3.35
N GLU A 36 -15.63 -21.64 2.58
CA GLU A 36 -14.61 -22.56 3.09
C GLU A 36 -13.41 -21.81 3.70
N LEU A 37 -12.90 -20.77 3.02
CA LEU A 37 -11.81 -19.95 3.55
C LEU A 37 -12.23 -19.17 4.80
N LYS A 38 -13.49 -18.70 4.88
CA LYS A 38 -14.01 -18.08 6.10
C LYS A 38 -14.03 -19.05 7.28
N GLU A 39 -14.46 -20.29 7.05
CA GLU A 39 -14.44 -21.32 8.10
C GLU A 39 -13.01 -21.64 8.54
N GLN A 40 -12.06 -21.76 7.60
CA GLN A 40 -10.64 -21.94 7.94
C GLN A 40 -10.08 -20.77 8.76
N LEU A 41 -10.44 -19.52 8.44
CA LEU A 41 -10.06 -18.33 9.23
C LEU A 41 -10.67 -18.34 10.63
N LYS A 42 -11.91 -18.82 10.79
CA LYS A 42 -12.56 -18.94 12.11
C LYS A 42 -11.89 -20.01 12.97
N ILE A 43 -11.66 -21.20 12.40
CA ILE A 43 -11.03 -22.34 13.08
C ILE A 43 -9.64 -21.95 13.57
N ASN A 44 -8.85 -21.28 12.73
CA ASN A 44 -7.47 -20.92 13.03
C ASN A 44 -7.33 -19.53 13.68
N LYS A 45 -8.42 -18.86 14.07
CA LYS A 45 -8.41 -17.46 14.53
C LYS A 45 -7.41 -17.21 15.68
N SER A 46 -7.39 -18.09 16.68
CA SER A 46 -6.50 -17.91 17.84
C SER A 46 -5.03 -17.98 17.44
N MET A 47 -4.67 -18.96 16.61
CA MET A 47 -3.31 -19.16 16.14
C MET A 47 -2.88 -18.04 15.18
N LEU A 48 -3.81 -17.54 14.37
CA LEU A 48 -3.60 -16.40 13.48
C LEU A 48 -3.31 -15.11 14.24
N LEU A 49 -4.06 -14.84 15.32
CA LEU A 49 -3.82 -13.67 16.19
C LEU A 49 -2.44 -13.76 16.85
N GLU A 50 -2.04 -14.94 17.34
CA GLU A 50 -0.73 -15.14 17.94
C GLU A 50 0.40 -14.99 16.91
N TYR A 51 0.21 -15.49 15.68
CA TYR A 51 1.16 -15.32 14.58
C TYR A 51 1.32 -13.84 14.20
N LEU A 52 0.20 -13.13 14.04
CA LEU A 52 0.15 -11.72 13.69
C LEU A 52 0.73 -10.79 14.78
N ASP A 53 0.82 -11.28 16.02
CA ASP A 53 1.52 -10.62 17.13
C ASP A 53 3.02 -10.95 17.20
N LYS A 54 3.41 -12.19 16.86
CA LYS A 54 4.79 -12.69 16.95
C LYS A 54 5.69 -12.13 15.85
N GLU A 55 5.20 -12.12 14.61
CA GLU A 55 5.84 -11.28 13.61
C GLU A 55 5.59 -9.85 14.06
N LYS A 56 6.66 -9.07 14.25
CA LYS A 56 6.61 -7.62 14.48
C LYS A 56 6.01 -6.94 13.24
N ASN A 57 4.75 -7.24 12.94
CA ASN A 57 4.00 -6.66 11.87
C ASN A 57 4.00 -5.17 12.14
N ILE A 58 4.71 -4.44 11.30
CA ILE A 58 4.79 -2.99 11.40
C ILE A 58 3.40 -2.49 11.00
N TYR A 59 2.57 -2.24 12.00
CA TYR A 59 1.25 -1.66 11.81
C TYR A 59 1.42 -0.15 11.65
N PHE A 60 1.27 0.34 10.42
CA PHE A 60 1.21 1.77 10.16
C PHE A 60 -0.14 2.31 10.62
N LYS A 61 -0.13 3.14 11.65
CA LYS A 61 -1.30 3.94 12.04
C LYS A 61 -1.16 5.33 11.40
N ARG A 62 -2.25 5.84 10.82
CA ARG A 62 -2.29 7.23 10.36
C ARG A 62 -2.12 8.17 11.56
N ASP A 63 -1.16 9.07 11.46
CA ASP A 63 -0.99 10.17 12.40
C ASP A 63 -1.51 11.45 11.76
N GLU A 64 -2.82 11.70 11.93
CA GLU A 64 -3.47 12.87 11.34
C GLU A 64 -3.09 14.18 12.02
N ILE A 65 -2.68 14.12 13.29
CA ILE A 65 -2.34 15.30 14.09
C ILE A 65 -0.99 15.85 13.61
N ASN A 66 -0.01 14.97 13.37
CA ASN A 66 1.36 15.37 13.04
C ASN A 66 1.67 15.30 11.53
N ARG A 67 0.66 15.21 10.66
CA ARG A 67 0.85 15.02 9.20
C ARG A 67 1.61 16.14 8.47
N TYR A 68 1.83 17.28 9.13
CA TYR A 68 2.52 18.45 8.59
C TYR A 68 3.89 18.68 9.24
N GLU A 69 4.27 17.85 10.20
CA GLU A 69 5.62 17.86 10.75
C GLU A 69 6.62 17.37 9.68
N GLU A 70 7.85 17.88 9.76
CA GLU A 70 8.91 17.46 8.86
C GLU A 70 9.22 15.97 9.03
N PHE A 71 9.49 15.29 7.91
CA PHE A 71 9.93 13.90 7.90
C PHE A 71 10.96 13.68 6.80
N ASP A 72 11.79 12.67 6.99
CA ASP A 72 12.88 12.36 6.08
C ASP A 72 12.36 11.96 4.69
N LEU A 73 13.09 12.40 3.66
CA LEU A 73 12.89 11.88 2.32
C LEU A 73 13.27 10.40 2.25
N THR A 74 12.56 9.65 1.44
CA THR A 74 12.99 8.29 1.06
C THR A 74 14.31 8.33 0.30
N GLU A 75 15.01 7.19 0.22
CA GLU A 75 16.25 7.06 -0.54
C GLU A 75 16.07 7.47 -2.02
N ILE A 76 14.95 7.06 -2.65
CA ILE A 76 14.63 7.42 -4.03
C ILE A 76 14.39 8.92 -4.16
N GLN A 77 13.60 9.53 -3.27
CA GLN A 77 13.36 10.98 -3.30
C GLN A 77 14.66 11.78 -3.10
N SER A 78 15.54 11.32 -2.21
CA SER A 78 16.86 11.92 -1.99
C SER A 78 17.72 11.83 -3.26
N SER A 79 17.68 10.71 -3.99
CA SER A 79 18.39 10.57 -5.26
C SER A 79 17.92 11.57 -6.32
N TYR A 80 16.61 11.85 -6.42
CA TYR A 80 16.07 12.88 -7.32
C TYR A 80 16.42 14.30 -6.89
N LEU A 81 16.56 14.53 -5.58
CA LEU A 81 17.01 15.82 -5.07
C LEU A 81 18.48 16.08 -5.42
N LEU A 82 19.35 15.08 -5.24
CA LEU A 82 20.78 15.21 -5.53
C LEU A 82 21.06 15.18 -7.03
N GLY A 83 20.38 14.31 -7.78
CA GLY A 83 20.59 14.08 -9.22
C GLY A 83 20.26 15.29 -10.09
N ARG A 84 19.50 16.27 -9.60
CA ARG A 84 19.27 17.53 -10.33
C ARG A 84 20.49 18.47 -10.32
N ASN A 85 21.49 18.21 -9.49
CA ASN A 85 22.74 18.97 -9.46
C ASN A 85 23.71 18.43 -10.52
N THR A 86 24.48 19.31 -11.17
CA THR A 86 25.49 18.97 -12.17
C THR A 86 26.80 18.42 -11.58
N ALA A 87 26.88 18.24 -10.26
CA ALA A 87 28.04 17.66 -9.57
C ALA A 87 28.27 16.17 -9.88
N PHE A 88 27.28 15.47 -10.44
CA PHE A 88 27.38 14.07 -10.85
C PHE A 88 27.39 13.95 -12.37
N GLU A 89 28.08 12.94 -12.92
CA GLU A 89 28.25 12.74 -14.36
C GLU A 89 26.92 12.59 -15.11
N LEU A 90 25.95 11.86 -14.54
CA LEU A 90 24.58 11.73 -15.05
C LEU A 90 23.60 12.66 -14.32
N GLY A 91 24.11 13.68 -13.64
CA GLY A 91 23.33 14.67 -12.92
C GLY A 91 22.83 15.81 -13.81
N GLY A 92 22.33 16.87 -13.18
CA GLY A 92 21.78 18.04 -13.87
C GLY A 92 20.37 17.85 -14.45
N VAL A 93 19.78 16.66 -14.28
CA VAL A 93 18.43 16.34 -14.77
C VAL A 93 17.52 16.08 -13.57
N GLY A 94 16.52 16.94 -13.38
CA GLY A 94 15.49 16.72 -12.38
C GLY A 94 14.54 15.60 -12.79
N CYS A 95 14.00 14.85 -11.82
CA CYS A 95 12.88 13.96 -12.07
C CYS A 95 11.66 14.79 -12.50
N HIS A 96 11.43 14.88 -13.81
CA HIS A 96 10.39 15.72 -14.42
C HIS A 96 9.66 14.92 -15.51
N GLY A 97 8.33 14.99 -15.49
CA GLY A 97 7.48 14.42 -16.53
C GLY A 97 6.81 15.54 -17.33
N TYR A 98 6.90 15.47 -18.65
CA TYR A 98 6.18 16.33 -19.58
C TYR A 98 5.21 15.49 -20.41
N MET A 99 3.98 15.94 -20.54
CA MET A 99 2.94 15.27 -21.30
C MET A 99 2.09 16.30 -22.04
N GLU A 100 1.82 16.02 -23.31
CA GLU A 100 0.79 16.69 -24.10
C GLU A 100 -0.30 15.67 -24.40
N ILE A 101 -1.57 16.08 -24.31
CA ILE A 101 -2.71 15.22 -24.58
C ILE A 101 -3.63 15.94 -25.56
N GLU A 102 -3.93 15.28 -26.67
CA GLU A 102 -4.91 15.74 -27.65
C GLU A 102 -6.23 15.00 -27.43
N TYR A 103 -7.33 15.76 -27.49
CA TYR A 103 -8.69 15.22 -27.37
C TYR A 103 -9.47 15.51 -28.65
N ASN A 104 -10.25 14.54 -29.10
CA ASN A 104 -11.13 14.68 -30.28
C ASN A 104 -12.35 15.59 -30.02
N GLU A 105 -12.59 15.94 -28.77
CA GLU A 105 -13.71 16.78 -28.33
C GLU A 105 -13.20 18.02 -27.58
N LEU A 106 -13.97 19.11 -27.64
CA LEU A 106 -13.68 20.31 -26.87
C LEU A 106 -13.89 20.02 -25.38
N LEU A 107 -12.83 20.22 -24.61
CA LEU A 107 -12.88 20.03 -23.16
C LEU A 107 -13.59 21.18 -22.46
N ASP A 108 -14.36 20.82 -21.44
CA ASP A 108 -14.95 21.76 -20.49
C ASP A 108 -13.87 22.15 -19.46
N LYS A 109 -13.31 23.35 -19.64
CA LYS A 109 -12.20 23.86 -18.83
C LYS A 109 -12.56 23.91 -17.35
N ASP A 110 -13.74 24.41 -17.01
CA ASP A 110 -14.14 24.64 -15.62
C ASP A 110 -14.26 23.30 -14.88
N LYS A 111 -14.72 22.24 -15.56
CA LYS A 111 -14.76 20.90 -14.97
C LYS A 111 -13.39 20.30 -14.70
N ILE A 112 -12.40 20.58 -15.55
CA ILE A 112 -11.03 20.06 -15.38
C ILE A 112 -10.34 20.77 -14.22
N GLU A 113 -10.53 22.07 -14.06
CA GLU A 113 -9.91 22.82 -12.96
C GLU A 113 -10.50 22.46 -11.58
N ILE A 114 -11.75 21.97 -11.54
CA ILE A 114 -12.43 21.54 -10.30
C ILE A 114 -12.06 20.10 -9.89
N ALA A 115 -11.81 19.21 -10.86
CA ALA A 115 -11.62 17.77 -10.63
C ALA A 115 -10.32 17.44 -9.88
#